data_AF-A0A412SPH4-F1
#
_entry.id   AF-A0A412SPH4-F1
#
_cell.length_a   1.000
_cell.length_b   1.000
_cell.length_c   1.000
_cell.angle_alpha   90.00
_cell.angle_beta   90.00
_cell.angle_gamma   90.00
#
_symmetry.space_group_name_H-M   'P 1'
#
loop_
_entity.id
_entity.type
_entity.pdbx_description
1 polymer ?
#
loop_
_entity_poly.entity_id
_entity_poly.type
_entity_poly.pdbx_seq_one_letter_code
_entity_poly.pdbx_strand_id
1 'polypeptide(L)'
;MKTLSEKEFNGLNIKVMFTEKVEQAKKELSPLMQEIRKYMPQAEYGYHVVSGEYPAFYGVRIEFTYNGIRFHVYKINKENKYKIAADMEHFEYVNRYDIERAGSQYEKPCNIGVFTAKKINDWINYCTQIYRQVEQENAENSKKVADFLKSIENEPVSWERRNYAKGTITRNGLRFTFYIEEGHLSFELSLSYRGTADYDTFRLLADNRYIP
;
A
#
# COMPACT_ATOMS: atom_id res chain seq x y z
N MET A 1 -8.52 -3.45 -4.82
CA MET A 1 -8.51 -3.68 -6.29
C MET A 1 -7.39 -4.67 -6.55
N LYS A 2 -7.50 -5.61 -7.50
CA LYS A 2 -6.44 -6.57 -7.77
C LYS A 2 -6.09 -6.56 -9.24
N THR A 3 -4.80 -6.60 -9.55
CA THR A 3 -4.31 -6.87 -10.90
C THR A 3 -4.20 -8.37 -11.11
N LEU A 4 -4.87 -8.87 -12.13
CA LEU A 4 -4.83 -10.28 -12.54
C LEU A 4 -3.97 -10.46 -13.79
N SER A 5 -3.26 -11.57 -13.88
CA SER A 5 -2.67 -12.07 -15.13
C SER A 5 -3.77 -12.52 -16.11
N GLU A 6 -3.42 -12.69 -17.39
CA GLU A 6 -4.36 -13.20 -18.39
C GLU A 6 -4.90 -14.59 -18.03
N LYS A 7 -4.06 -15.45 -17.42
CA LYS A 7 -4.48 -16.77 -16.95
C LYS A 7 -5.49 -16.68 -15.81
N GLU A 8 -5.24 -15.83 -14.82
CA GLU A 8 -6.16 -15.62 -13.70
C GLU A 8 -7.47 -14.99 -14.17
N PHE A 9 -7.42 -13.98 -15.05
CA PHE A 9 -8.60 -13.33 -15.60
C PHE A 9 -9.47 -14.30 -16.40
N ASN A 10 -8.85 -15.16 -17.21
CA ASN A 10 -9.56 -16.17 -17.99
C ASN A 10 -10.21 -17.28 -17.14
N GLY A 11 -9.70 -17.54 -15.93
CA GLY A 11 -10.27 -18.50 -15.00
C GLY A 11 -11.49 -17.98 -14.22
N LEU A 12 -11.83 -16.69 -14.34
CA LEU A 12 -12.92 -16.08 -13.61
C LEU A 12 -14.19 -15.96 -14.44
N ASN A 13 -15.33 -16.20 -13.81
CA ASN A 13 -16.66 -16.02 -14.42
C ASN A 13 -16.99 -14.55 -14.78
N ILE A 14 -16.15 -13.60 -14.32
CA ILE A 14 -16.26 -12.17 -14.66
C ILE A 14 -15.86 -11.86 -16.11
N LYS A 15 -15.15 -12.78 -16.80
CA LYS A 15 -14.73 -12.58 -18.19
C LYS A 15 -15.93 -12.30 -19.09
N VAL A 16 -17.01 -13.11 -18.98
CA VAL A 16 -18.21 -12.97 -19.81
C VAL A 16 -18.82 -11.57 -19.67
N MET A 17 -18.79 -11.00 -18.45
CA MET A 17 -19.35 -9.67 -18.18
C MET A 17 -18.54 -8.51 -18.78
N PHE A 18 -17.24 -8.71 -19.05
CA PHE A 18 -16.33 -7.63 -19.48
C PHE A 18 -15.60 -7.90 -20.79
N THR A 19 -15.95 -8.97 -21.52
CA THR A 19 -15.20 -9.42 -22.72
C THR A 19 -15.05 -8.30 -23.76
N GLU A 20 -16.13 -7.61 -24.12
CA GLU A 20 -16.08 -6.54 -25.12
C GLU A 20 -15.17 -5.37 -24.69
N LYS A 21 -15.27 -4.94 -23.42
CA LYS A 21 -14.44 -3.86 -22.88
C LYS A 21 -12.96 -4.25 -22.83
N VAL A 22 -12.67 -5.50 -22.51
CA VAL A 22 -11.31 -6.05 -22.50
C VAL A 22 -10.73 -6.08 -23.91
N GLU A 23 -11.46 -6.61 -24.89
CA GLU A 23 -10.97 -6.69 -26.27
C GLU A 23 -10.77 -5.31 -26.87
N GLN A 24 -11.66 -4.37 -26.57
CA GLN A 24 -11.47 -2.97 -26.95
C GLN A 24 -10.19 -2.38 -26.33
N ALA A 25 -9.97 -2.57 -25.02
CA ALA A 25 -8.77 -2.06 -24.34
C ALA A 25 -7.48 -2.70 -24.89
N LYS A 26 -7.48 -4.01 -25.18
CA LYS A 26 -6.35 -4.71 -25.81
C LYS A 26 -6.07 -4.15 -27.21
N LYS A 27 -7.11 -3.88 -28.00
CA LYS A 27 -6.97 -3.28 -29.34
C LYS A 27 -6.34 -1.90 -29.27
N GLU A 28 -6.77 -1.07 -28.34
CA GLU A 28 -6.22 0.29 -28.13
C GLU A 28 -4.76 0.25 -27.63
N LEU A 29 -4.40 -0.72 -26.78
CA LEU A 29 -3.04 -0.89 -26.26
C LEU A 29 -2.11 -1.66 -27.20
N SER A 30 -2.62 -2.34 -28.23
CA SER A 30 -1.83 -3.21 -29.11
C SER A 30 -0.62 -2.52 -29.75
N PRO A 31 -0.73 -1.29 -30.31
CA PRO A 31 0.45 -0.60 -30.86
C PRO A 31 1.51 -0.32 -29.79
N LEU A 32 1.07 0.08 -28.59
CA LEU A 32 1.96 0.36 -27.46
C LEU A 32 2.65 -0.93 -26.96
N MET A 33 1.91 -2.04 -26.91
CA MET A 33 2.44 -3.36 -26.55
C MET A 33 3.56 -3.78 -27.51
N GLN A 34 3.37 -3.58 -28.82
CA GLN A 34 4.42 -3.88 -29.81
C GLN A 34 5.68 -3.05 -29.59
N GLU A 35 5.56 -1.75 -29.30
CA GLU A 35 6.71 -0.88 -28.99
C GLU A 35 7.45 -1.31 -27.72
N ILE A 36 6.72 -1.65 -26.66
CA ILE A 36 7.33 -2.09 -25.39
C ILE A 36 8.04 -3.44 -25.57
N ARG A 37 7.44 -4.38 -26.31
CA ARG A 37 8.01 -5.72 -26.55
C ARG A 37 9.33 -5.73 -27.30
N LYS A 38 9.67 -4.65 -28.02
CA LYS A 38 11.02 -4.47 -28.60
C LYS A 38 12.12 -4.45 -27.54
N TYR A 39 11.79 -3.99 -26.34
CA TYR A 39 12.73 -3.83 -25.23
C TYR A 39 12.45 -4.77 -24.05
N MET A 40 11.18 -5.12 -23.84
CA MET A 40 10.71 -6.05 -22.80
C MET A 40 9.85 -7.15 -23.46
N PRO A 41 10.46 -8.17 -24.09
CA PRO A 41 9.72 -9.21 -24.81
C PRO A 41 8.70 -9.97 -23.95
N GLN A 42 8.94 -10.02 -22.63
CA GLN A 42 8.07 -10.64 -21.64
C GLN A 42 6.84 -9.80 -21.25
N ALA A 43 6.62 -8.63 -21.87
CA ALA A 43 5.49 -7.79 -21.55
C ALA A 43 4.14 -8.43 -21.92
N GLU A 44 3.19 -8.32 -20.99
CA GLU A 44 1.86 -8.92 -21.04
C GLU A 44 0.77 -7.93 -20.60
N TYR A 45 -0.48 -8.35 -20.79
CA TYR A 45 -1.63 -7.57 -20.35
C TYR A 45 -1.98 -7.91 -18.90
N GLY A 46 -2.01 -6.89 -18.04
CA GLY A 46 -2.53 -6.96 -16.68
C GLY A 46 -3.97 -6.45 -16.63
N TYR A 47 -4.84 -7.17 -15.92
CA TYR A 47 -6.28 -6.90 -15.86
C TYR A 47 -6.63 -6.32 -14.49
N HIS A 48 -6.99 -5.03 -14.46
CA HIS A 48 -7.39 -4.36 -13.23
C HIS A 48 -8.87 -4.59 -12.97
N VAL A 49 -9.16 -5.45 -12.00
CA VAL A 49 -10.54 -5.80 -11.63
C VAL A 49 -10.73 -5.74 -10.11
N VAL A 50 -11.96 -5.49 -9.71
CA VAL A 50 -12.44 -5.82 -8.37
C VAL A 50 -13.24 -7.11 -8.51
N SER A 51 -12.82 -8.15 -7.80
CA SER A 51 -13.57 -9.40 -7.64
C SER A 51 -14.44 -9.31 -6.39
N GLY A 52 -15.61 -9.94 -6.38
CA GLY A 52 -16.52 -9.98 -5.24
C GLY A 52 -17.98 -10.04 -5.69
N GLU A 53 -18.89 -9.72 -4.77
CA GLU A 53 -20.34 -9.68 -5.03
C GLU A 53 -20.70 -8.71 -6.16
N TYR A 54 -19.94 -7.60 -6.29
CA TYR A 54 -20.09 -6.61 -7.35
C TYR A 54 -18.77 -6.49 -8.15
N PRO A 55 -18.54 -7.38 -9.12
CA PRO A 55 -17.32 -7.33 -9.90
C PRO A 55 -17.28 -6.08 -10.77
N ALA A 56 -16.11 -5.45 -10.88
CA ALA A 56 -15.91 -4.26 -11.69
C ALA A 56 -14.60 -4.33 -12.48
N PHE A 57 -14.65 -3.91 -13.74
CA PHE A 57 -13.50 -3.82 -14.63
C PHE A 57 -13.06 -2.36 -14.78
N TYR A 58 -11.79 -2.11 -14.46
CA TYR A 58 -11.20 -0.77 -14.47
C TYR A 58 -10.27 -0.54 -15.65
N GLY A 59 -9.82 -1.59 -16.32
CA GLY A 59 -9.03 -1.49 -17.54
C GLY A 59 -7.99 -2.59 -17.67
N VAL A 60 -7.28 -2.52 -18.80
CA VAL A 60 -6.08 -3.31 -19.07
C VAL A 60 -4.86 -2.40 -18.96
N ARG A 61 -3.75 -2.92 -18.46
CA ARG A 61 -2.44 -2.26 -18.46
C ARG A 61 -1.42 -3.16 -19.13
N ILE A 62 -0.31 -2.56 -19.58
CA ILE A 62 0.84 -3.31 -20.06
C ILE A 62 1.79 -3.47 -18.89
N GLU A 63 2.18 -4.70 -18.62
CA GLU A 63 2.98 -5.07 -17.46
C GLU A 63 4.12 -5.97 -17.86
N PHE A 64 5.19 -5.97 -17.07
CA PHE A 64 6.32 -6.86 -17.25
C PHE A 64 7.01 -7.07 -15.91
N THR A 65 7.64 -8.23 -15.76
CA THR A 65 8.49 -8.50 -14.60
C THR A 65 9.95 -8.31 -14.99
N TYR A 66 10.71 -7.66 -14.11
CA TYR A 66 12.14 -7.47 -14.24
C TYR A 66 12.80 -7.60 -12.88
N ASN A 67 13.80 -8.48 -12.75
CA ASN A 67 14.50 -8.79 -11.49
C ASN A 67 13.57 -9.06 -10.29
N GLY A 68 12.46 -9.78 -10.53
CA GLY A 68 11.48 -10.13 -9.51
C GLY A 68 10.49 -9.03 -9.14
N ILE A 69 10.58 -7.84 -9.76
CA ILE A 69 9.66 -6.73 -9.53
C ILE A 69 8.71 -6.61 -10.70
N ARG A 70 7.40 -6.51 -10.43
CA ARG A 70 6.38 -6.25 -11.44
C ARG A 70 6.30 -4.75 -11.71
N PHE A 71 6.34 -4.39 -12.98
CA PHE A 71 6.20 -3.02 -13.46
C PHE A 71 4.98 -2.90 -14.36
N HIS A 72 4.40 -1.71 -14.41
CA HIS A 72 3.32 -1.37 -15.32
C HIS A 72 3.58 -0.04 -16.02
N VAL A 73 3.12 0.06 -17.27
CA VAL A 73 3.20 1.28 -18.07
C VAL A 73 1.94 2.14 -17.86
N TYR A 74 2.15 3.41 -17.55
CA TYR A 74 1.09 4.37 -17.26
C TYR A 74 1.10 5.51 -18.28
N LYS A 75 -0.07 5.81 -18.86
CA LYS A 75 -0.24 6.95 -19.76
C LYS A 75 -0.54 8.24 -18.98
N ILE A 76 0.23 9.28 -19.26
CA ILE A 76 0.05 10.63 -18.73
C ILE A 76 -0.76 11.43 -19.76
N ASN A 77 -2.08 11.43 -19.60
CA ASN A 77 -3.01 11.98 -20.59
C ASN A 77 -2.74 13.44 -20.95
N LYS A 78 -2.40 14.29 -19.97
CA LYS A 78 -2.13 15.73 -20.19
C LYS A 78 -0.90 15.99 -21.07
N GLU A 79 0.08 15.09 -21.07
CA GLU A 79 1.33 15.25 -21.83
C GLU A 79 1.37 14.37 -23.08
N ASN A 80 0.41 13.46 -23.24
CA ASN A 80 0.46 12.37 -24.21
C ASN A 80 1.79 11.59 -24.17
N LYS A 81 2.32 11.37 -22.96
CA LYS A 81 3.56 10.62 -22.69
C LYS A 81 3.27 9.44 -21.76
N TYR A 82 4.28 8.62 -21.54
CA TYR A 82 4.21 7.46 -20.66
C TYR A 82 5.21 7.56 -19.51
N LYS A 83 4.95 6.83 -18.44
CA LYS A 83 5.91 6.51 -17.38
C LYS A 83 5.79 5.04 -17.02
N ILE A 84 6.80 4.50 -16.35
CA ILE A 84 6.74 3.16 -15.76
C ILE A 84 6.62 3.33 -14.25
N ALA A 85 5.89 2.43 -13.60
CA ALA A 85 5.81 2.35 -12.15
C ALA A 85 5.99 0.90 -11.69
N ALA A 86 6.63 0.70 -10.55
CA ALA A 86 6.66 -0.60 -9.89
C ALA A 86 5.33 -0.84 -9.14
N ASP A 87 4.89 -2.09 -9.10
CA ASP A 87 3.80 -2.53 -8.25
C ASP A 87 4.26 -2.56 -6.79
N MET A 88 3.55 -1.84 -5.93
CA MET A 88 3.85 -1.70 -4.49
C MET A 88 2.63 -2.03 -3.62
N GLU A 89 1.52 -2.50 -4.21
CA GLU A 89 0.25 -2.72 -3.48
C GLU A 89 0.32 -3.86 -2.45
N HIS A 90 1.34 -4.70 -2.52
CA HIS A 90 1.55 -5.83 -1.60
C HIS A 90 2.30 -5.45 -0.32
N PHE A 91 2.80 -4.22 -0.18
CA PHE A 91 3.41 -3.78 1.05
C PHE A 91 2.32 -3.33 2.05
N GLU A 92 2.23 -4.04 3.18
CA GLU A 92 1.16 -3.84 4.19
C GLU A 92 1.54 -2.85 5.30
N TYR A 93 2.83 -2.56 5.46
CA TYR A 93 3.39 -1.77 6.56
C TYR A 93 4.07 -0.47 6.07
N VAL A 94 3.62 0.03 4.93
CA VAL A 94 3.98 1.34 4.39
C VAL A 94 2.75 1.96 3.77
N ASN A 95 2.66 3.28 3.83
CA ASN A 95 1.59 4.03 3.22
C ASN A 95 2.06 4.79 1.99
N ARG A 96 1.11 5.48 1.33
CA ARG A 96 1.41 6.29 0.16
C ARG A 96 2.46 7.39 0.43
N TYR A 97 2.44 7.99 1.61
CA TYR A 97 3.40 9.03 1.97
C TYR A 97 4.81 8.47 2.14
N ASP A 98 4.97 7.26 2.68
CA ASP A 98 6.26 6.58 2.75
C ASP A 98 6.84 6.35 1.35
N ILE A 99 6.01 5.87 0.41
CA ILE A 99 6.40 5.66 -0.98
C ILE A 99 6.79 6.98 -1.66
N GLU A 100 5.99 8.04 -1.48
CA GLU A 100 6.28 9.36 -2.04
C GLU A 100 7.56 9.97 -1.44
N ARG A 101 7.81 9.76 -0.14
CA ARG A 101 9.04 10.17 0.55
C ARG A 101 10.26 9.39 0.07
N ALA A 102 10.14 8.09 -0.18
CA ALA A 102 11.22 7.31 -0.77
C ALA A 102 11.52 7.83 -2.19
N GLY A 103 10.47 8.11 -2.98
CA GLY A 103 10.61 8.63 -4.34
C GLY A 103 11.26 10.01 -4.45
N SER A 104 11.06 10.90 -3.48
CA SER A 104 11.62 12.25 -3.52
C SER A 104 13.15 12.31 -3.37
N GLN A 105 13.78 11.20 -2.97
CA GLN A 105 15.23 11.09 -2.78
C GLN A 105 15.98 10.80 -4.09
N TYR A 106 15.27 10.41 -5.15
CA TYR A 106 15.87 10.02 -6.42
C TYR A 106 15.50 11.01 -7.52
N GLU A 107 16.43 11.26 -8.45
CA GLU A 107 16.15 12.11 -9.60
C GLU A 107 15.18 11.42 -10.55
N LYS A 108 14.03 12.07 -10.77
CA LYS A 108 12.95 11.51 -11.59
C LYS A 108 13.31 11.52 -13.08
N PRO A 109 13.23 10.37 -13.79
CA PRO A 109 13.47 10.31 -15.22
C PRO A 109 12.43 11.11 -16.03
N CYS A 110 12.82 11.55 -17.23
CA CYS A 110 11.89 12.21 -18.14
C CYS A 110 10.76 11.26 -18.59
N ASN A 111 9.54 11.80 -18.69
CA ASN A 111 8.40 11.08 -19.26
C ASN A 111 8.71 10.60 -20.70
N ILE A 112 8.24 9.41 -21.03
CA ILE A 112 8.53 8.70 -22.27
C ILE A 112 7.55 9.16 -23.36
N GLY A 113 7.99 10.03 -24.27
CA GLY A 113 7.26 10.31 -25.51
C GLY A 113 7.52 9.30 -26.63
N VAL A 114 8.75 8.76 -26.66
CA VAL A 114 9.19 7.72 -27.59
C VAL A 114 9.93 6.66 -26.78
N PHE A 115 9.57 5.39 -26.96
CA PHE A 115 10.20 4.28 -26.25
C PHE A 115 11.60 4.02 -26.81
N THR A 116 12.58 4.11 -25.94
CA THR A 116 13.98 3.74 -26.22
C THR A 116 14.48 2.88 -25.07
N ALA A 117 15.47 2.02 -25.35
CA ALA A 117 16.10 1.19 -24.32
C ALA A 117 16.59 2.04 -23.13
N LYS A 118 17.22 3.20 -23.42
CA LYS A 118 17.68 4.13 -22.39
C LYS A 118 16.53 4.60 -21.49
N LYS A 119 15.44 5.15 -22.07
CA LYS A 119 14.33 5.68 -21.26
C LYS A 119 13.63 4.61 -20.43
N ILE A 120 13.48 3.41 -20.99
CA ILE A 120 12.90 2.28 -20.25
C ILE A 120 13.81 1.91 -19.08
N ASN A 121 15.11 1.76 -19.31
CA ASN A 121 16.07 1.42 -18.26
C ASN A 121 16.17 2.51 -17.19
N ASP A 122 16.18 3.79 -17.57
CA ASP A 122 16.19 4.91 -16.62
C ASP A 122 14.99 4.83 -15.66
N TRP A 123 13.80 4.56 -16.19
CA TRP A 123 12.59 4.37 -15.39
C TRP A 123 12.61 3.10 -14.55
N ILE A 124 13.06 1.96 -15.09
CA ILE A 124 13.18 0.70 -14.34
C ILE A 124 14.15 0.88 -13.17
N ASN A 125 15.31 1.49 -13.41
CA ASN A 125 16.31 1.73 -12.37
C ASN A 125 15.77 2.65 -11.27
N TYR A 126 15.16 3.77 -11.65
CA TYR A 126 14.52 4.70 -10.71
C TYR A 126 13.45 4.00 -9.86
N CYS A 127 12.52 3.26 -10.48
CA CYS A 127 11.49 2.55 -9.74
C CYS A 127 12.04 1.41 -8.89
N THR A 128 13.10 0.73 -9.32
CA THR A 128 13.76 -0.34 -8.57
C THR A 128 14.40 0.19 -7.29
N GLN A 129 15.07 1.35 -7.35
CA GLN A 129 15.69 1.98 -6.17
C GLN A 129 14.63 2.29 -5.10
N ILE A 130 13.53 2.93 -5.52
CA ILE A 130 12.41 3.24 -4.63
C ILE A 130 11.80 1.95 -4.07
N TYR A 131 11.57 0.95 -4.92
CA TYR A 131 11.00 -0.32 -4.50
C TYR A 131 11.82 -1.00 -3.40
N ARG A 132 13.15 -1.08 -3.56
CA ARG A 132 14.03 -1.71 -2.57
C ARG A 132 14.07 -0.96 -1.24
N GLN A 133 14.00 0.37 -1.29
CA GLN A 133 13.89 1.18 -0.08
C GLN A 133 12.56 0.94 0.63
N VAL A 134 11.44 0.96 -0.11
CA VAL A 134 10.11 0.68 0.44
C VAL A 134 10.01 -0.74 0.99
N GLU A 135 10.62 -1.72 0.33
CA GLU A 135 10.73 -3.12 0.79
C GLU A 135 11.43 -3.20 2.16
N GLN A 136 12.53 -2.47 2.32
CA GLN A 136 13.24 -2.37 3.59
C GLN A 136 12.38 -1.66 4.66
N GLU A 137 11.81 -0.49 4.35
CA GLU A 137 10.96 0.26 5.29
C GLU A 137 9.75 -0.57 5.75
N ASN A 138 9.13 -1.32 4.85
CA ASN A 138 8.03 -2.24 5.16
C ASN A 138 8.46 -3.34 6.14
N ALA A 139 9.62 -3.96 5.91
CA ALA A 139 10.16 -4.99 6.81
C ALA A 139 10.49 -4.41 8.20
N GLU A 140 11.09 -3.22 8.26
CA GLU A 140 11.40 -2.53 9.50
C GLU A 140 10.13 -2.16 10.28
N ASN A 141 9.11 -1.63 9.59
CA ASN A 141 7.84 -1.26 10.21
C ASN A 141 7.06 -2.48 10.70
N SER A 142 7.05 -3.57 9.91
CA SER A 142 6.48 -4.86 10.35
C SER A 142 7.13 -5.33 11.65
N LYS A 143 8.46 -5.26 11.73
CA LYS A 143 9.21 -5.61 12.95
C LYS A 143 8.86 -4.69 14.13
N LYS A 144 8.81 -3.37 13.93
CA LYS A 144 8.43 -2.40 14.99
C LYS A 144 7.05 -2.71 15.56
N VAL A 145 6.07 -3.01 14.70
CA VAL A 145 4.72 -3.40 15.13
C VAL A 145 4.75 -4.70 15.91
N ALA A 146 5.47 -5.72 15.41
CA ALA A 146 5.58 -7.01 16.10
C ALA A 146 6.25 -6.88 17.49
N ASP A 147 7.34 -6.12 17.58
CA ASP A 147 8.06 -5.87 18.83
C ASP A 147 7.17 -5.12 19.84
N PHE A 148 6.39 -4.13 19.37
CA PHE A 148 5.43 -3.42 20.22
C PHE A 148 4.32 -4.36 20.73
N LEU A 149 3.68 -5.13 19.84
CA LEU A 149 2.63 -6.08 20.22
C LEU A 149 3.14 -7.10 21.25
N LYS A 150 4.38 -7.57 21.08
CA LYS A 150 5.02 -8.47 22.05
C LYS A 150 5.25 -7.80 23.41
N SER A 151 5.63 -6.52 23.43
CA SER A 151 5.87 -5.80 24.70
C SER A 151 4.60 -5.62 25.54
N ILE A 152 3.42 -5.67 24.91
CA ILE A 152 2.10 -5.55 25.58
C ILE A 152 1.34 -6.89 25.65
N GLU A 153 1.98 -8.02 25.35
CA GLU A 153 1.29 -9.31 25.20
C GLU A 153 0.55 -9.78 26.47
N ASN A 154 1.04 -9.36 27.64
CA ASN A 154 0.47 -9.70 28.95
C ASN A 154 -0.38 -8.56 29.55
N GLU A 155 -0.63 -7.50 28.79
CA GLU A 155 -1.46 -6.37 29.21
C GLU A 155 -2.95 -6.65 28.93
N PRO A 156 -3.89 -6.19 29.79
CA PRO A 156 -5.32 -6.31 29.54
C PRO A 156 -5.77 -5.29 28.48
N VAL A 157 -5.42 -5.53 27.22
CA VAL A 157 -5.75 -4.64 26.11
C VAL A 157 -7.22 -4.78 25.71
N SER A 158 -7.93 -3.66 25.71
CA SER A 158 -9.25 -3.53 25.09
C SER A 158 -9.09 -3.04 23.64
N TRP A 159 -9.33 -3.94 22.69
CA TRP A 159 -9.22 -3.71 21.25
C TRP A 159 -10.50 -3.15 20.63
N GLU A 160 -10.36 -2.24 19.66
CA GLU A 160 -11.49 -1.79 18.85
C GLU A 160 -11.89 -2.84 17.80
N ARG A 161 -13.18 -3.19 17.75
CA ARG A 161 -13.72 -4.41 17.10
C ARG A 161 -13.47 -4.55 15.59
N ARG A 162 -13.23 -3.46 14.85
CA ARG A 162 -13.26 -3.53 13.37
C ARG A 162 -11.95 -4.04 12.77
N ASN A 163 -10.80 -3.56 13.22
CA ASN A 163 -9.53 -3.79 12.51
C ASN A 163 -8.34 -4.09 13.42
N TYR A 164 -8.50 -4.22 14.75
CA TYR A 164 -7.39 -4.30 15.72
C TYR A 164 -6.33 -3.18 15.55
N ALA A 165 -6.69 -2.09 14.87
CA ALA A 165 -5.82 -0.95 14.60
C ALA A 165 -5.74 0.01 15.79
N LYS A 166 -6.56 -0.20 16.83
CA LYS A 166 -6.59 0.62 18.04
C LYS A 166 -6.78 -0.26 19.27
N GLY A 167 -5.94 -0.03 20.27
CA GLY A 167 -6.02 -0.70 21.57
C GLY A 167 -5.92 0.29 22.72
N THR A 168 -6.51 -0.08 23.86
CA THR A 168 -6.46 0.71 25.08
C THR A 168 -6.11 -0.16 26.28
N ILE A 169 -5.22 0.35 27.13
CA ILE A 169 -4.86 -0.24 28.42
C ILE A 169 -5.20 0.80 29.48
N THR A 170 -5.97 0.43 30.50
CA THR A 170 -6.31 1.34 31.62
C THR A 170 -5.81 0.76 32.93
N ARG A 171 -5.03 1.55 33.67
CA ARG A 171 -4.53 1.21 35.00
C ARG A 171 -4.60 2.43 35.90
N ASN A 172 -5.21 2.26 37.06
CA ASN A 172 -5.31 3.27 38.11
C ASN A 172 -5.68 4.69 37.65
N GLY A 173 -6.67 4.80 36.76
CA GLY A 173 -7.13 6.09 36.24
C GLY A 173 -6.24 6.70 35.15
N LEU A 174 -5.21 6.00 34.68
CA LEU A 174 -4.47 6.32 33.46
C LEU A 174 -4.92 5.40 32.33
N ARG A 175 -5.09 5.99 31.14
CA ARG A 175 -5.41 5.29 29.91
C ARG A 175 -4.30 5.53 28.90
N PHE A 176 -3.67 4.44 28.51
CA PHE A 176 -2.77 4.39 27.36
C PHE A 176 -3.56 3.90 26.15
N THR A 177 -3.64 4.72 25.12
CA THR A 177 -4.25 4.39 23.83
C THR A 177 -3.15 4.31 22.79
N PHE A 178 -3.20 3.28 21.95
CA PHE A 178 -2.27 3.14 20.84
C PHE A 178 -3.03 2.86 19.55
N TYR A 179 -2.43 3.29 18.44
CA TYR A 179 -2.92 3.09 17.08
C TYR A 179 -1.84 2.41 16.24
N ILE A 180 -2.24 1.46 15.40
CA ILE A 180 -1.40 0.71 14.47
C ILE A 180 -2.00 0.90 13.08
N GLU A 181 -1.39 1.78 12.28
CA GLU A 181 -1.88 2.13 10.94
C GLU A 181 -0.75 1.98 9.92
N GLU A 182 -0.89 1.03 8.99
CA GLU A 182 0.06 0.80 7.88
C GLU A 182 1.53 0.77 8.35
N GLY A 183 1.80 0.11 9.49
CA GLY A 183 3.15 0.00 10.08
C GLY A 183 3.59 1.13 10.99
N HIS A 184 2.80 2.21 11.10
CA HIS A 184 3.06 3.32 11.99
C HIS A 184 2.37 3.13 13.35
N LEU A 185 3.11 3.43 14.42
CA LEU A 185 2.61 3.41 15.78
C LEU A 185 2.41 4.85 16.26
N SER A 186 1.25 5.14 16.81
CA SER A 186 1.00 6.40 17.53
C SER A 186 0.37 6.11 18.89
N PHE A 187 0.64 7.01 19.84
CA PHE A 187 0.30 6.80 21.25
C PHE A 187 -0.35 8.05 21.83
N GLU A 188 -1.32 7.83 22.70
CA GLU A 188 -1.98 8.87 23.48
C GLU A 188 -2.05 8.42 24.94
N LEU A 189 -1.69 9.32 25.85
CA LEU A 189 -1.84 9.11 27.28
C LEU A 189 -2.88 10.10 27.82
N SER A 190 -3.93 9.57 28.44
CA SER A 190 -5.02 10.37 29.00
C SER A 190 -5.45 9.89 30.38
N LEU A 191 -6.12 10.76 31.12
CA LEU A 191 -6.76 10.38 32.39
C LEU A 191 -8.11 9.72 32.11
N SER A 192 -8.38 8.63 32.84
CA SER A 192 -9.62 7.85 32.77
C SER A 192 -10.22 7.75 34.17
N TYR A 193 -10.84 8.82 34.62
CA TYR A 193 -11.53 8.90 35.91
C TYR A 193 -13.03 9.18 35.72
N ARG A 194 -13.81 8.81 36.73
CA ARG A 194 -15.24 9.12 36.88
C ARG A 194 -15.42 9.91 38.18
N GLY A 195 -16.25 10.96 38.15
CA GLY A 195 -16.57 11.78 39.31
C GLY A 195 -16.03 13.21 39.25
N THR A 196 -16.02 13.88 40.39
CA THR A 196 -15.63 15.30 40.53
C THR A 196 -14.12 15.45 40.49
N ALA A 197 -13.62 16.48 39.81
CA ALA A 197 -12.20 16.82 39.79
C ALA A 197 -11.80 17.57 41.08
N ASP A 198 -11.86 16.87 42.22
CA ASP A 198 -11.48 17.40 43.53
C ASP A 198 -10.04 16.99 43.95
N TYR A 199 -9.58 17.54 45.07
CA TYR A 199 -8.24 17.31 45.57
C TYR A 199 -7.97 15.84 45.93
N ASP A 200 -8.97 15.13 46.45
CA ASP A 200 -8.83 13.70 46.79
C ASP A 200 -8.68 12.85 45.52
N THR A 201 -9.45 13.16 44.47
CA THR A 201 -9.32 12.52 43.15
C THR A 201 -7.94 12.78 42.54
N PHE A 202 -7.46 14.02 42.60
CA PHE A 202 -6.09 14.37 42.20
C PHE A 202 -5.05 13.53 42.97
N ARG A 203 -5.18 13.46 44.31
CA ARG A 203 -4.24 12.72 45.15
C ARG A 203 -4.23 11.23 44.82
N LEU A 204 -5.39 10.62 44.62
CA LEU A 204 -5.50 9.20 44.25
C LEU A 204 -4.86 8.91 42.88
N LEU A 205 -5.05 9.79 41.90
CA LEU A 205 -4.42 9.65 40.58
C LEU A 205 -2.90 9.85 40.67
N ALA A 206 -2.44 10.88 41.36
CA ALA A 206 -1.02 11.19 41.53
C ALA A 206 -0.26 10.09 42.30
N ASP A 207 -0.90 9.50 43.31
CA ASP A 207 -0.33 8.41 44.10
C ASP A 207 -0.45 7.03 43.40
N ASN A 208 -1.02 6.96 42.18
CA ASN A 208 -1.29 5.72 41.44
C ASN A 208 -2.21 4.75 42.22
N ARG A 209 -3.17 5.28 42.98
CA ARG A 209 -4.12 4.54 43.85
C ARG A 209 -5.58 4.69 43.42
N TYR A 210 -5.87 5.44 42.36
CA TYR A 210 -7.22 5.60 41.85
C TYR A 210 -7.75 4.28 41.29
N ILE A 211 -8.98 3.90 41.62
CA ILE A 211 -9.63 2.70 41.06
C ILE A 211 -10.95 3.17 40.41
N PRO A 212 -11.12 3.02 39.08
CA PRO A 212 -12.28 3.53 38.33
C PRO A 212 -13.65 2.92 38.67
#